data_AF-A0A2S7W3D3-F1
#
_entry.id   AF-A0A2S7W3D3-F1
#
_cell.length_a   1.000
_cell.length_b   1.000
_cell.length_c   1.000
_cell.angle_alpha   90.00
_cell.angle_beta   90.00
_cell.angle_gamma   90.00
#
_symmetry.space_group_name_H-M   'P 1'
#
loop_
_entity.id
_entity.type
_entity.pdbx_description
1 polymer ?
#
loop_
_entity_poly.entity_id
_entity_poly.type
_entity_poly.pdbx_seq_one_letter_code
_entity_poly.pdbx_strand_id
1 'polypeptide(L)'
;MKKLWLSMLVAVPMLATTSAWATPQQTLSSRLDKVNAFSANFTQKVISPDGEILVDGTGDLSIKRPNLFRWDTKTPDASLLVSDGKTVWYYSPFVEQVTAMWLKDATEQTPFVLLTRNNEKDWSRYNVKQLADTFTLTPKDKTSSMDEFIVTVSKDGQVRNFSVVESDGQRSNYTLSKFTRTTPAADLFKFTPPKGVELDDQRQ
;
A
#
# COMPACT_ATOMS: atom_id res chain seq x y z
N MET A 1 25.29 -66.84 -40.68
CA MET A 1 24.98 -66.28 -39.35
C MET A 1 25.49 -64.84 -39.27
N LYS A 2 24.63 -63.83 -39.45
CA LYS A 2 24.90 -62.44 -39.04
C LYS A 2 23.58 -61.81 -38.61
N LYS A 3 23.43 -61.57 -37.30
CA LYS A 3 22.29 -60.86 -36.70
C LYS A 3 22.57 -59.36 -36.84
N LEU A 4 21.69 -58.61 -37.48
CA LEU A 4 21.70 -57.15 -37.49
C LEU A 4 20.68 -56.66 -36.46
N TRP A 5 21.19 -56.04 -35.40
CA TRP A 5 20.38 -55.43 -34.35
C TRP A 5 19.88 -54.06 -34.80
N LEU A 6 18.57 -53.86 -34.70
CA LEU A 6 17.89 -52.60 -34.99
C LEU A 6 17.93 -51.73 -33.72
N SER A 7 18.81 -50.74 -33.67
CA SER A 7 18.89 -49.79 -32.56
C SER A 7 17.81 -48.72 -32.72
N MET A 8 16.73 -48.83 -31.95
CA MET A 8 15.67 -47.85 -31.85
C MET A 8 16.15 -46.66 -30.99
N LEU A 9 16.37 -45.51 -31.63
CA LEU A 9 16.76 -44.27 -30.95
C LEU A 9 15.50 -43.62 -30.35
N VAL A 10 15.28 -43.76 -29.04
CA VAL A 10 14.22 -43.05 -28.31
C VAL A 10 14.73 -41.63 -28.00
N ALA A 11 14.24 -40.64 -28.75
CA ALA A 11 14.47 -39.24 -28.46
C ALA A 11 13.58 -38.79 -27.29
N VAL A 12 14.19 -38.57 -26.11
CA VAL A 12 13.51 -38.02 -24.94
C VAL A 12 13.46 -36.49 -25.08
N PRO A 13 12.29 -35.85 -25.08
CA PRO A 13 12.20 -34.39 -25.13
C PRO A 13 12.65 -33.82 -23.78
N MET A 14 13.78 -33.10 -23.76
CA MET A 14 14.14 -32.25 -22.62
C MET A 14 13.17 -31.07 -22.58
N LEU A 15 12.17 -31.15 -21.69
CA LEU A 15 11.36 -30.00 -21.29
C LEU A 15 12.26 -29.02 -20.51
N ALA A 16 12.77 -28.00 -21.19
CA ALA A 16 13.44 -26.88 -20.55
C ALA A 16 12.40 -26.09 -19.75
N THR A 17 12.33 -26.32 -18.44
CA THR A 17 11.54 -25.48 -17.54
C THR A 17 12.25 -24.12 -17.41
N THR A 18 11.76 -23.11 -18.11
CA THR A 18 12.19 -21.73 -17.87
C THR A 18 11.69 -21.30 -16.50
N SER A 19 12.59 -21.20 -15.52
CA SER A 19 12.28 -20.57 -14.24
C SER A 19 11.94 -19.10 -14.49
N ALA A 20 10.65 -18.77 -14.54
CA ALA A 20 10.22 -17.38 -14.61
C ALA A 20 10.55 -16.72 -13.26
N TRP A 21 11.41 -15.70 -13.29
CA TRP A 21 11.72 -14.90 -12.11
C TRP A 21 10.49 -14.06 -11.77
N ALA A 22 10.11 -14.01 -10.49
CA ALA A 22 8.99 -13.19 -10.05
C ALA A 22 9.27 -11.71 -10.40
N THR A 23 8.26 -11.04 -10.96
CA THR A 23 8.35 -9.60 -11.24
C THR A 23 8.44 -8.81 -9.92
N PRO A 24 8.92 -7.54 -9.96
CA PRO A 24 8.87 -6.66 -8.79
C PRO A 24 7.47 -6.54 -8.18
N GLN A 25 6.43 -6.47 -9.02
CA GLN A 25 5.02 -6.44 -8.60
C GLN A 25 4.63 -7.72 -7.83
N GLN A 26 4.95 -8.89 -8.39
CA GLN A 26 4.68 -10.18 -7.76
C GLN A 26 5.44 -10.32 -6.44
N THR A 27 6.69 -9.84 -6.40
CA THR A 27 7.52 -9.87 -5.19
C THR A 27 6.95 -8.97 -4.11
N LEU A 28 6.52 -7.74 -4.44
CA LEU A 28 5.86 -6.84 -3.51
C LEU A 28 4.58 -7.47 -2.96
N SER A 29 3.71 -7.97 -3.84
CA SER A 29 2.45 -8.61 -3.47
C SER A 29 2.68 -9.78 -2.52
N SER A 30 3.61 -10.69 -2.86
CA SER A 30 3.96 -11.85 -2.04
C SER A 30 4.53 -11.47 -0.68
N ARG A 31 5.27 -10.35 -0.56
CA ARG A 31 5.74 -9.86 0.74
C ARG A 31 4.58 -9.34 1.57
N LEU A 32 3.69 -8.54 1.00
CA LEU A 32 2.53 -7.98 1.71
C LEU A 32 1.57 -9.07 2.21
N ASP A 33 1.41 -10.17 1.46
CA ASP A 33 0.56 -11.31 1.83
C ASP A 33 1.04 -12.09 3.07
N LYS A 34 2.31 -11.92 3.47
CA LYS A 34 2.87 -12.59 4.66
C LYS A 34 2.35 -11.99 5.97
N VAL A 35 1.85 -10.76 5.94
CA VAL A 35 1.31 -10.09 7.13
C VAL A 35 -0.02 -9.46 6.79
N ASN A 36 -1.12 -10.19 6.96
CA ASN A 36 -2.44 -9.66 6.62
C ASN A 36 -3.04 -8.75 7.69
N ALA A 37 -2.50 -8.71 8.90
CA ALA A 37 -2.96 -7.79 9.93
C ALA A 37 -1.80 -7.33 10.81
N PHE A 38 -1.77 -6.04 11.14
CA PHE A 38 -0.80 -5.47 12.06
C PHE A 38 -1.27 -4.13 12.62
N SER A 39 -0.61 -3.70 13.70
CA SER A 39 -0.65 -2.32 14.19
C SER A 39 0.78 -1.75 14.27
N ALA A 40 0.90 -0.43 14.14
CA ALA A 40 2.17 0.29 14.25
C ALA A 40 1.92 1.74 14.64
N ASN A 41 2.92 2.40 15.20
CA ASN A 41 2.99 3.85 15.21
C ASN A 41 3.62 4.35 13.91
N PHE A 42 3.25 5.53 13.46
CA PHE A 42 3.96 6.22 12.38
C PHE A 42 4.48 7.58 12.83
N THR A 43 5.61 7.98 12.25
CA THR A 43 6.02 9.38 12.14
C THR A 43 5.96 9.81 10.68
N GLN A 44 5.51 11.03 10.44
CA GLN A 44 5.38 11.64 9.12
C GLN A 44 6.27 12.87 9.03
N LYS A 45 6.94 13.05 7.90
CA LYS A 45 7.59 14.31 7.54
C LYS A 45 7.18 14.72 6.13
N VAL A 46 6.53 15.88 6.02
CA VAL A 46 6.26 16.51 4.71
C VAL A 46 7.40 17.47 4.44
N ILE A 47 8.04 17.30 3.28
CA ILE A 47 9.23 18.03 2.87
C ILE A 47 8.92 18.72 1.55
N SER A 48 9.18 20.02 1.48
CA SER A 48 9.05 20.80 0.26
C SER A 48 10.13 20.46 -0.79
N PRO A 49 9.99 20.89 -2.05
CA PRO A 49 10.98 20.63 -3.10
C PRO A 49 12.38 21.19 -2.81
N ASP A 50 12.48 22.27 -2.02
CA ASP A 50 13.72 22.90 -1.57
C ASP A 50 14.31 22.28 -0.28
N GLY A 51 13.62 21.30 0.31
CA GLY A 51 14.13 20.50 1.43
C GLY A 51 13.70 20.97 2.82
N GLU A 52 12.82 21.97 2.92
CA GLU A 52 12.27 22.41 4.20
C GLU A 52 11.25 21.41 4.74
N ILE A 53 11.21 21.24 6.07
CA ILE A 53 10.19 20.41 6.72
C ILE A 53 8.94 21.27 6.92
N LEU A 54 7.89 20.99 6.14
CA LEU A 54 6.61 21.69 6.22
C LEU A 54 5.73 21.16 7.36
N VAL A 55 5.76 19.85 7.59
CA VAL A 55 4.96 19.17 8.61
C VAL A 55 5.78 18.06 9.26
N ASP A 56 5.71 17.95 10.58
CA ASP A 56 6.18 16.80 11.36
C ASP A 56 5.01 16.25 12.18
N GLY A 57 4.60 15.02 11.87
CA GLY A 57 3.37 14.42 12.35
C GLY A 57 3.57 13.05 12.96
N THR A 58 2.63 12.63 13.81
CA THR A 58 2.66 11.31 14.44
C THR A 58 1.27 10.71 14.49
N GLY A 59 1.22 9.38 14.57
CA GLY A 59 -0.04 8.70 14.82
C GLY A 59 0.05 7.20 14.93
N ASP A 60 -1.12 6.59 14.83
CA ASP A 60 -1.33 5.16 14.95
C ASP A 60 -1.92 4.60 13.65
N LEU A 61 -1.44 3.43 13.28
CA LEU A 61 -1.89 2.69 12.12
C LEU A 61 -2.34 1.29 12.53
N SER A 62 -3.51 0.88 12.08
CA SER A 62 -4.00 -0.49 12.16
C SER A 62 -4.47 -0.95 10.79
N ILE A 63 -4.04 -2.14 10.36
CA ILE A 63 -4.43 -2.74 9.08
C ILE A 63 -4.98 -4.13 9.32
N LYS A 64 -6.02 -4.47 8.56
CA LYS A 64 -6.45 -5.84 8.30
C LYS A 64 -6.80 -5.99 6.82
N ARG A 65 -5.95 -6.69 6.08
CA ARG A 65 -6.15 -6.97 4.66
C ARG A 65 -7.25 -8.02 4.44
N PRO A 66 -7.99 -7.92 3.32
CA PRO A 66 -7.99 -6.78 2.41
C PRO A 66 -8.79 -5.60 2.98
N ASN A 67 -8.47 -4.39 2.52
CA ASN A 67 -9.34 -3.20 2.55
C ASN A 67 -9.64 -2.53 3.89
N LEU A 68 -9.37 -3.16 5.04
CA LEU A 68 -9.64 -2.54 6.35
C LEU A 68 -8.38 -1.85 6.86
N PHE A 69 -8.53 -0.58 7.21
CA PHE A 69 -7.47 0.17 7.86
C PHE A 69 -8.04 1.27 8.74
N ARG A 70 -7.25 1.68 9.73
CA ARG A 70 -7.48 2.84 10.57
C ARG A 70 -6.15 3.58 10.67
N TRP A 71 -6.14 4.80 10.17
CA TRP A 71 -5.04 5.74 10.22
C TRP A 71 -5.47 6.91 11.11
N ASP A 72 -4.88 6.99 12.29
CA ASP A 72 -5.29 7.92 13.34
C ASP A 72 -4.13 8.89 13.61
N THR A 73 -4.19 10.04 12.96
CA THR A 73 -3.19 11.11 13.12
C THR A 73 -3.43 11.83 14.45
N LYS A 74 -2.37 11.95 15.25
CA LYS A 74 -2.39 12.61 16.56
C LYS A 74 -1.83 14.03 16.52
N THR A 75 -0.78 14.25 15.74
CA THR A 75 -0.10 15.54 15.63
C THR A 75 0.27 15.86 14.17
N PRO A 76 0.40 17.15 13.80
CA PRO A 76 0.08 18.33 14.61
C PRO A 76 -1.44 18.50 14.81
N ASP A 77 -2.22 18.18 13.78
CA ASP A 77 -3.68 18.25 13.79
C ASP A 77 -4.27 16.85 13.78
N ALA A 78 -5.19 16.61 14.71
CA ALA A 78 -5.87 15.32 14.80
C ALA A 78 -6.72 15.08 13.55
N SER A 79 -6.60 13.89 12.96
CA SER A 79 -7.48 13.44 11.88
C SER A 79 -7.58 11.92 11.89
N LEU A 80 -8.68 11.42 11.36
CA LEU A 80 -8.95 9.99 11.26
C LEU A 80 -9.30 9.63 9.82
N LEU A 81 -8.52 8.73 9.24
CA LEU A 81 -8.86 8.07 7.97
C LEU A 81 -9.12 6.59 8.25
N VAL A 82 -10.34 6.12 8.03
CA VAL A 82 -10.77 4.77 8.38
C VAL A 82 -11.58 4.13 7.26
N SER A 83 -11.26 2.88 6.96
CA SER A 83 -11.98 2.08 5.96
C SER A 83 -12.71 0.92 6.59
N ASP A 84 -14.01 0.84 6.33
CA ASP A 84 -14.87 -0.29 6.69
C ASP A 84 -14.84 -1.42 5.63
N GLY A 85 -14.01 -1.26 4.59
CA GLY A 85 -13.86 -2.21 3.49
C GLY A 85 -14.65 -1.83 2.24
N LYS A 86 -15.56 -0.84 2.34
CA LYS A 86 -16.32 -0.27 1.22
C LYS A 86 -16.21 1.25 1.18
N THR A 87 -16.42 1.90 2.32
CA THR A 87 -16.32 3.35 2.48
C THR A 87 -15.00 3.68 3.17
N VAL A 88 -14.33 4.71 2.68
CA VAL A 88 -13.27 5.40 3.40
C VAL A 88 -13.88 6.67 3.98
N TRP A 89 -13.73 6.82 5.28
CA TRP A 89 -14.17 7.97 6.05
C TRP A 89 -12.94 8.79 6.42
N TYR A 90 -12.90 10.05 6.03
CA TYR A 90 -11.97 11.03 6.54
C TYR A 90 -12.70 11.92 7.54
N TYR A 91 -12.17 12.09 8.73
CA TYR A 91 -12.74 12.93 9.77
C TYR A 91 -11.67 13.87 10.31
N SER A 92 -11.96 15.17 10.27
CA SER A 92 -11.17 16.20 10.92
C SER A 92 -12.00 16.82 12.05
N PRO A 93 -11.67 16.55 13.33
CA PRO A 93 -12.30 17.21 14.47
C PRO A 93 -12.12 18.73 14.46
N PHE A 94 -11.00 19.23 13.93
CA PHE A 94 -10.66 20.66 13.98
C PHE A 94 -11.64 21.53 13.18
N VAL A 95 -12.06 21.04 12.01
CA VAL A 95 -13.06 21.72 11.16
C VAL A 95 -14.45 21.10 11.27
N GLU A 96 -14.65 20.16 12.21
CA GLU A 96 -15.92 19.45 12.42
C GLU A 96 -16.55 18.90 11.11
N GLN A 97 -15.72 18.26 10.28
CA GLN A 97 -16.14 17.72 8.99
C GLN A 97 -15.76 16.25 8.82
N VAL A 98 -16.69 15.48 8.25
CA VAL A 98 -16.50 14.11 7.74
C VAL A 98 -16.66 14.11 6.23
N THR A 99 -15.72 13.50 5.52
CA THR A 99 -15.84 13.17 4.10
C THR A 99 -15.98 11.67 3.93
N ALA A 100 -16.97 11.23 3.15
CA ALA A 100 -17.17 9.83 2.79
C ALA A 100 -16.88 9.60 1.30
N MET A 101 -16.02 8.62 1.00
CA MET A 101 -15.66 8.24 -0.37
C MET A 101 -15.67 6.72 -0.56
N TRP A 102 -15.90 6.26 -1.78
CA TRP A 102 -15.76 4.82 -2.07
C TRP A 102 -14.29 4.41 -2.03
N LEU A 103 -14.00 3.25 -1.42
CA LEU A 103 -12.64 2.71 -1.34
C LEU A 103 -11.97 2.51 -2.72
N LYS A 104 -12.76 2.26 -3.76
CA LYS A 104 -12.26 2.14 -5.13
C LYS A 104 -11.62 3.43 -5.65
N ASP A 105 -12.10 4.58 -5.19
CA ASP A 105 -11.73 5.92 -5.67
C ASP A 105 -10.67 6.56 -4.74
N ALA A 106 -10.59 6.13 -3.47
CA ALA A 106 -9.67 6.67 -2.46
C ALA A 106 -8.17 6.52 -2.77
N THR A 107 -7.79 5.58 -3.68
CA THR A 107 -6.37 5.32 -3.99
C THR A 107 -5.66 6.48 -4.67
N GLU A 108 -6.40 7.38 -5.33
CA GLU A 108 -5.81 8.55 -6.01
C GLU A 108 -5.34 9.60 -5.00
N GLN A 109 -6.05 9.73 -3.88
CA GLN A 109 -5.73 10.70 -2.83
C GLN A 109 -4.78 10.12 -1.77
N THR A 110 -4.80 8.79 -1.59
CA THR A 110 -4.06 8.12 -0.50
C THR A 110 -3.33 6.87 -0.99
N PRO A 111 -2.12 6.99 -1.58
CA PRO A 111 -1.39 5.86 -2.18
C PRO A 111 -1.12 4.69 -1.23
N PHE A 112 -1.08 4.94 0.08
CA PHE A 112 -1.00 3.89 1.10
C PHE A 112 -2.14 2.86 1.01
N VAL A 113 -3.32 3.23 0.52
CA VAL A 113 -4.46 2.32 0.31
C VAL A 113 -4.10 1.18 -0.65
N LEU A 114 -3.14 1.37 -1.57
CA LEU A 114 -2.61 0.29 -2.40
C LEU A 114 -2.02 -0.84 -1.56
N LEU A 115 -1.33 -0.49 -0.46
CA LEU A 115 -0.75 -1.47 0.46
C LEU A 115 -1.81 -2.26 1.22
N THR A 116 -3.03 -1.75 1.42
CA THR A 116 -4.10 -2.43 2.17
C THR A 116 -4.95 -3.33 1.27
N ARG A 117 -5.09 -2.97 -0.01
CA ARG A 117 -5.80 -3.74 -1.04
C ARG A 117 -4.97 -4.92 -1.56
N ASN A 118 -3.67 -4.71 -1.77
CA ASN A 118 -2.73 -5.68 -2.34
C ASN A 118 -3.29 -6.44 -3.56
N ASN A 119 -3.75 -5.71 -4.58
CA ASN A 119 -4.44 -6.29 -5.73
C ASN A 119 -3.63 -6.12 -7.03
N GLU A 120 -3.53 -7.18 -7.82
CA GLU A 120 -2.82 -7.18 -9.11
C GLU A 120 -3.32 -6.12 -10.10
N LYS A 121 -4.63 -5.83 -10.14
CA LYS A 121 -5.20 -4.78 -10.99
C LYS A 121 -4.66 -3.41 -10.59
N ASP A 122 -4.51 -3.16 -9.29
CA ASP A 122 -3.95 -1.90 -8.80
C ASP A 122 -2.47 -1.81 -9.20
N TRP A 123 -1.69 -2.86 -8.96
CA TRP A 123 -0.26 -2.90 -9.33
C TRP A 123 -0.03 -2.75 -10.84
N SER A 124 -0.97 -3.19 -11.67
CA SER A 124 -0.87 -3.10 -13.13
C SER A 124 -0.88 -1.64 -13.65
N ARG A 125 -1.39 -0.69 -12.86
CA ARG A 125 -1.40 0.75 -13.16
C ARG A 125 -0.03 1.42 -12.95
N TYR A 126 0.95 0.71 -12.40
CA TYR A 126 2.26 1.25 -12.05
C TYR A 126 3.39 0.49 -12.75
N ASN A 127 4.46 1.22 -13.04
CA ASN A 127 5.77 0.64 -13.30
C ASN A 127 6.45 0.44 -11.95
N VAL A 128 6.76 -0.81 -11.60
CA VAL A 128 7.37 -1.15 -10.31
C VAL A 128 8.82 -1.55 -10.49
N LYS A 129 9.71 -0.83 -9.81
CA LYS A 129 11.13 -1.18 -9.69
C LYS A 129 11.40 -1.68 -8.28
N GLN A 130 12.31 -2.65 -8.16
CA GLN A 130 12.74 -3.18 -6.88
C GLN A 130 14.26 -3.00 -6.72
N LEU A 131 14.67 -2.46 -5.58
CA LEU A 131 16.05 -2.44 -5.12
C LEU A 131 16.09 -3.01 -3.69
N ALA A 132 16.67 -4.21 -3.54
CA ALA A 132 16.66 -4.95 -2.29
C ALA A 132 15.23 -5.14 -1.71
N ASP A 133 14.91 -4.41 -0.65
CA ASP A 133 13.61 -4.45 0.05
C ASP A 133 12.72 -3.23 -0.25
N THR A 134 13.20 -2.31 -1.08
CA THR A 134 12.48 -1.10 -1.47
C THR A 134 11.87 -1.26 -2.86
N PHE A 135 10.62 -0.85 -2.97
CA PHE A 135 9.84 -0.87 -4.20
C PHE A 135 9.44 0.56 -4.54
N THR A 136 9.74 0.99 -5.76
CA THR A 136 9.33 2.30 -6.28
C THR A 136 8.26 2.06 -7.34
N LEU A 137 7.10 2.65 -7.15
CA LEU A 137 5.94 2.58 -8.00
C LEU A 137 5.74 3.93 -8.68
N THR A 138 5.90 3.97 -10.00
CA THR A 138 5.64 5.16 -10.82
C THR A 138 4.33 4.95 -11.58
N PRO A 139 3.33 5.83 -11.48
CA PRO A 139 2.09 5.71 -12.25
C PRO A 139 2.38 5.61 -13.75
N LYS A 140 1.62 4.79 -14.46
CA LYS A 140 1.62 4.78 -15.93
C LYS A 140 0.80 5.94 -16.51
N ASP A 141 -0.17 6.42 -15.73
CA ASP A 141 -0.97 7.58 -16.07
C ASP A 141 -0.21 8.87 -15.80
N LYS A 142 -0.08 9.70 -16.83
CA LYS A 142 0.66 10.96 -16.79
C LYS A 142 -0.14 12.11 -16.19
N THR A 143 -1.44 11.94 -15.95
CA THR A 143 -2.28 12.94 -15.26
C THR A 143 -2.34 12.73 -13.75
N SER A 144 -1.60 11.75 -13.23
CA SER A 144 -1.46 11.52 -11.79
C SER A 144 -0.84 12.72 -11.09
N SER A 145 -1.40 13.12 -9.95
CA SER A 145 -0.81 14.12 -9.04
C SER A 145 0.37 13.59 -8.23
N MET A 146 0.61 12.28 -8.28
CA MET A 146 1.74 11.59 -7.67
C MET A 146 2.75 11.18 -8.74
N ASP A 147 4.04 11.43 -8.50
CA ASP A 147 5.15 10.97 -9.34
C ASP A 147 5.66 9.59 -8.90
N GLU A 148 5.86 9.40 -7.59
CA GLU A 148 6.38 8.13 -7.05
C GLU A 148 5.71 7.76 -5.73
N PHE A 149 5.38 6.47 -5.60
CA PHE A 149 5.13 5.83 -4.31
C PHE A 149 6.25 4.85 -4.00
N ILE A 150 6.97 5.07 -2.91
CA ILE A 150 8.13 4.26 -2.52
C ILE A 150 7.77 3.52 -1.23
N VAL A 151 7.97 2.21 -1.17
CA VAL A 151 7.68 1.41 0.02
C VAL A 151 8.82 0.45 0.32
N THR A 152 9.25 0.38 1.57
CA THR A 152 10.20 -0.63 2.04
C THR A 152 9.46 -1.73 2.79
N VAL A 153 9.46 -2.93 2.22
CA VAL A 153 8.81 -4.12 2.79
C VAL A 153 9.84 -5.20 2.98
N SER A 154 10.07 -5.61 4.22
CA SER A 154 10.96 -6.72 4.57
C SER A 154 10.53 -8.03 3.90
N LYS A 155 11.47 -8.98 3.74
CA LYS A 155 11.18 -10.30 3.17
C LYS A 155 10.13 -11.09 3.94
N ASP A 156 9.93 -10.80 5.23
CA ASP A 156 8.92 -11.39 6.11
C ASP A 156 7.59 -10.60 6.14
N GLY A 157 7.44 -9.62 5.25
CA GLY A 157 6.22 -8.85 5.04
C GLY A 157 6.03 -7.64 5.95
N GLN A 158 7.00 -7.32 6.81
CA GLN A 158 6.92 -6.09 7.60
C GLN A 158 7.13 -4.86 6.72
N VAL A 159 6.14 -3.96 6.70
CA VAL A 159 6.30 -2.62 6.12
C VAL A 159 7.08 -1.75 7.11
N ARG A 160 8.19 -1.15 6.67
CA ARG A 160 9.07 -0.35 7.55
C ARG A 160 8.92 1.14 7.35
N ASN A 161 8.84 1.57 6.10
CA ASN A 161 8.64 2.96 5.71
C ASN A 161 7.99 3.01 4.34
N PHE A 162 7.41 4.16 4.04
CA PHE A 162 6.99 4.49 2.69
C PHE A 162 7.02 6.00 2.49
N SER A 163 7.03 6.43 1.24
CA SER A 163 6.92 7.84 0.89
C SER A 163 6.13 8.04 -0.38
N VAL A 164 5.54 9.23 -0.48
CA VAL A 164 4.84 9.73 -1.67
C VAL A 164 5.61 10.95 -2.15
N VAL A 165 5.94 10.98 -3.43
CA VAL A 165 6.46 12.17 -4.13
C VAL A 165 5.35 12.68 -5.03
N GLU A 166 4.93 13.90 -4.79
CA GLU A 166 3.90 14.60 -5.56
C GLU A 166 4.52 15.28 -6.79
N SER A 167 3.70 15.56 -7.79
CA SER A 167 4.15 16.15 -9.07
C SER A 167 4.72 17.56 -8.95
N ASP A 168 4.44 18.25 -7.84
CA ASP A 168 5.03 19.54 -7.51
C ASP A 168 6.40 19.41 -6.81
N GLY A 169 6.87 18.18 -6.56
CA GLY A 169 8.11 17.84 -5.87
C GLY A 169 7.98 17.70 -4.36
N GLN A 170 6.81 17.95 -3.77
CA GLN A 170 6.57 17.72 -2.35
C GLN A 170 6.73 16.23 -2.02
N ARG A 171 7.35 15.93 -0.87
CA ARG A 171 7.60 14.57 -0.42
C ARG A 171 7.03 14.33 0.98
N SER A 172 6.11 13.40 1.08
CA SER A 172 5.58 12.88 2.34
C SER A 172 6.26 11.58 2.72
N ASN A 173 7.08 11.58 3.77
CA ASN A 173 7.80 10.41 4.28
C ASN A 173 7.13 9.85 5.54
N TYR A 174 6.94 8.54 5.59
CA TYR A 174 6.36 7.84 6.73
C TYR A 174 7.31 6.74 7.22
N THR A 175 7.57 6.73 8.53
CA THR A 175 8.35 5.66 9.19
C THR A 175 7.48 4.94 10.20
N LEU A 176 7.39 3.61 10.06
CA LEU A 176 6.62 2.77 10.98
C LEU A 176 7.50 2.26 12.12
N SER A 177 6.98 2.31 13.34
CA SER A 177 7.62 1.83 14.56
C SER A 177 6.63 1.05 15.43
N LYS A 178 7.12 0.38 16.47
CA LYS A 178 6.31 -0.49 17.35
C LYS A 178 5.37 -1.45 16.59
N PHE A 179 5.90 -2.04 15.52
CA PHE A 179 5.13 -2.93 14.65
C PHE A 179 4.75 -4.23 15.37
N THR A 180 3.45 -4.55 15.43
CA THR A 180 2.92 -5.77 16.03
C THR A 180 2.06 -6.55 15.03
N ARG A 181 2.32 -7.85 14.88
CA ARG A 181 1.57 -8.76 13.98
C ARG A 181 0.25 -9.27 14.59
N THR A 182 -0.34 -8.50 15.49
CA THR A 182 -1.61 -8.82 16.14
C THR A 182 -2.76 -8.36 15.25
N THR A 183 -3.81 -9.18 15.17
CA THR A 183 -5.03 -8.78 14.45
C THR A 183 -5.77 -7.71 15.25
N PRO A 184 -5.96 -6.49 14.71
CA PRO A 184 -6.72 -5.45 15.41
C PRO A 184 -8.19 -5.85 15.60
N ALA A 185 -8.82 -5.35 16.66
CA ALA A 185 -10.23 -5.58 16.92
C ALA A 185 -11.10 -5.06 15.75
N ALA A 186 -12.13 -5.81 15.37
CA ALA A 186 -12.96 -5.48 14.20
C ALA A 186 -13.64 -4.11 14.30
N ASP A 187 -13.98 -3.68 15.52
CA ASP A 187 -14.65 -2.40 15.75
C ASP A 187 -13.76 -1.18 15.48
N LEU A 188 -12.43 -1.34 15.43
CA LEU A 188 -11.51 -0.25 15.06
C LEU A 188 -11.72 0.27 13.64
N PHE A 189 -12.29 -0.57 12.77
CA PHE A 189 -12.54 -0.26 11.36
C PHE A 189 -13.95 0.25 11.09
N LYS A 190 -14.78 0.38 12.13
CA LYS A 190 -16.11 0.98 12.03
C LYS A 190 -16.01 2.47 12.34
N PHE A 191 -16.79 3.27 11.63
CA PHE A 191 -16.91 4.69 11.88
C PHE A 191 -18.37 5.11 11.83
N THR A 192 -18.73 6.03 12.71
CA THR A 192 -20.02 6.70 12.71
C THR A 192 -19.74 8.18 12.85
N PRO A 193 -20.18 9.02 11.90
CA PRO A 193 -20.02 10.47 12.00
C PRO A 193 -20.54 10.98 13.35
N PRO A 194 -19.76 11.78 14.11
CA PRO A 194 -20.24 12.34 15.36
C PRO A 194 -21.44 13.24 15.13
N LYS A 195 -22.31 13.36 16.15
CA LYS A 195 -23.51 14.20 16.05
C LYS A 195 -23.10 15.67 15.87
N GLY A 196 -23.71 16.34 14.90
CA GLY A 196 -23.51 17.77 14.64
C GLY A 196 -22.34 18.09 13.70
N VAL A 197 -21.56 17.09 13.31
CA VAL A 197 -20.44 17.22 12.36
C VAL A 197 -20.99 17.19 10.94
N GLU A 198 -20.47 18.05 10.07
CA GLU A 198 -20.88 18.13 8.67
C GLU A 198 -20.43 16.86 7.92
N LEU A 199 -21.31 16.31 7.08
CA LEU A 199 -21.00 15.16 6.22
C LEU A 199 -20.97 15.61 4.75
N ASP A 200 -19.77 15.60 4.18
CA ASP A 200 -19.53 15.67 2.74
C ASP A 200 -19.52 14.24 2.15
N ASP A 201 -20.64 13.82 1.56
CA ASP A 201 -20.78 12.49 0.96
C ASP A 201 -20.47 12.52 -0.53
N GLN A 202 -19.25 12.10 -0.89
CA GLN A 202 -18.74 12.09 -2.26
C GLN A 202 -19.03 10.77 -2.99
N ARG A 203 -19.81 9.87 -2.39
CA ARG A 203 -20.17 8.58 -2.99
C ARG A 203 -21.25 8.78 -4.05
N GLN A 204 -20.83 8.74 -5.32
CA GLN A 204 -21.71 8.72 -6.49
C GLN A 204 -21.97 7.27 -6.96
#